data_AF-A0A953IZR1-F1
#
_entry.id   AF-A0A953IZR1-F1
#
_cell.length_a   1.000
_cell.length_b   1.000
_cell.length_c   1.000
_cell.angle_alpha   90.00
_cell.angle_beta   90.00
_cell.angle_gamma   90.00
#
_symmetry.space_group_name_H-M   'P 1'
#
loop_
_entity.id
_entity.type
_entity.pdbx_description
1 polymer ?
#
loop_
_entity_poly.entity_id
_entity_poly.type
_entity_poly.pdbx_seq_one_letter_code
_entity_poly.pdbx_strand_id
1 'polypeptide(L)' 'MYRHARVMDVMGQAQGVLRDLHAHYTSHPADLPEEWRSHAGHDEMSISRLTGDFIAGMTDRYALAEHARFFKNTPELH' A
#
# COMPACT_ATOMS: atom_id res chain seq x y z
N MET A 1 28.77 -4.23 -7.62
CA MET A 1 27.82 -4.24 -8.74
C MET A 1 26.43 -4.58 -8.21
N TYR A 2 25.64 -3.58 -7.82
CA TYR A 2 24.23 -3.74 -7.43
C TYR A 2 23.38 -2.79 -8.27
N ARG A 3 23.38 -3.04 -9.57
CA ARG A 3 22.58 -2.28 -10.56
C ARG A 3 21.99 -3.25 -11.59
N HIS A 4 21.58 -4.43 -11.12
CA HIS A 4 20.91 -5.38 -11.97
C HIS A 4 19.47 -4.89 -12.20
N ALA A 5 19.11 -4.70 -13.47
CA ALA A 5 17.78 -4.27 -13.93
C ALA A 5 16.62 -4.96 -13.18
N ARG A 6 16.80 -6.24 -12.83
CA ARG A 6 15.85 -7.02 -12.02
C ARG A 6 15.46 -6.37 -10.69
N VAL A 7 16.40 -5.77 -9.96
CA VAL A 7 16.09 -5.09 -8.68
C VAL A 7 15.25 -3.84 -8.95
N MET A 8 15.57 -3.09 -10.01
CA MET A 8 14.79 -1.89 -10.38
C MET A 8 13.37 -2.26 -10.83
N ASP A 9 13.21 -3.38 -11.54
CA ASP A 9 11.90 -3.87 -11.96
C ASP A 9 11.06 -4.29 -10.74
N VAL A 10 11.63 -5.08 -9.82
CA VAL A 10 10.94 -5.48 -8.57
C VAL A 10 10.56 -4.26 -7.74
N MET A 11 11.45 -3.27 -7.60
CA MET A 11 11.15 -2.03 -6.90
C MET A 11 10.05 -1.23 -7.58
N GLY A 12 9.98 -1.22 -8.91
CA GLY A 12 8.90 -0.58 -9.67
C GLY A 12 7.54 -1.27 -9.46
N GLN A 13 7.52 -2.60 -9.47
CA GLN A 13 6.31 -3.38 -9.17
C GLN A 13 5.83 -3.14 -7.73
N ALA A 14 6.74 -3.15 -6.76
CA ALA A 14 6.42 -2.85 -5.37
C ALA A 14 5.88 -1.42 -5.20
N GLN A 15 6.49 -0.43 -5.84
CA GLN A 15 5.98 0.94 -5.83
C GLN A 15 4.57 1.05 -6.42
N GLY A 16 4.27 0.29 -7.49
CA GLY A 16 2.92 0.21 -8.05
C GLY A 16 1.90 -0.29 -7.02
N VAL A 17 2.21 -1.41 -6.36
CA VAL A 17 1.37 -2.01 -5.32
C VAL A 17 1.07 -1.01 -4.19
N LEU A 18 2.10 -0.33 -3.68
CA LEU A 18 1.93 0.64 -2.58
C LEU A 18 1.10 1.84 -3.02
N ARG A 19 1.28 2.31 -4.26
CA ARG A 19 0.52 3.43 -4.81
C ARG A 19 -0.96 3.09 -4.95
N ASP A 20 -1.26 1.89 -5.43
CA ASP A 20 -2.63 1.42 -5.62
C ASP A 20 -3.33 1.23 -4.27
N LEU A 21 -2.65 0.65 -3.28
CA LEU A 21 -3.15 0.57 -1.91
C LEU A 21 -3.39 1.95 -1.29
N HIS A 22 -2.45 2.88 -1.45
CA HIS A 22 -2.59 4.24 -0.90
C HIS A 22 -3.80 4.97 -1.49
N ALA A 23 -3.98 4.89 -2.81
CA ALA A 23 -5.13 5.48 -3.49
C ALA A 23 -6.45 4.82 -3.05
N HIS A 24 -6.45 3.49 -2.87
CA HIS A 24 -7.63 2.74 -2.45
C HIS A 24 -8.11 3.15 -1.06
N TYR A 25 -7.24 3.09 -0.04
CA TYR A 25 -7.60 3.44 1.34
C TYR A 25 -7.88 4.93 1.53
N THR A 26 -7.25 5.81 0.75
CA THR A 26 -7.58 7.24 0.78
C THR A 26 -9.00 7.48 0.25
N SER A 27 -9.43 6.73 -0.78
CA SER A 27 -10.78 6.83 -1.35
C SER A 27 -11.83 6.07 -0.51
N HIS A 28 -11.43 4.98 0.14
CA HIS A 28 -12.28 4.11 0.95
C HIS A 28 -11.68 3.93 2.35
N PRO A 29 -11.68 4.98 3.19
CA PRO A 29 -11.14 4.90 4.55
C PRO A 29 -11.90 3.90 5.43
N ALA A 30 -13.09 3.45 5.02
CA ALA A 30 -13.84 2.40 5.69
C ALA A 30 -13.17 1.00 5.59
N ASP A 31 -12.34 0.77 4.57
CA ASP A 31 -11.62 -0.49 4.37
C ASP A 31 -10.33 -0.57 5.21
N LEU A 32 -9.94 0.53 5.86
CA LEU A 32 -8.86 0.50 6.85
C LEU A 32 -9.27 -0.34 8.08
N PRO A 33 -8.30 -1.01 8.74
CA PRO A 33 -8.56 -1.69 10.00
C PRO A 33 -9.13 -0.72 11.05
N GLU A 34 -10.01 -1.22 11.90
CA GLU A 34 -10.75 -0.42 12.88
C GLU A 34 -9.85 0.41 13.81
N GLU A 35 -8.73 -0.18 14.21
CA GLU A 35 -7.70 0.46 15.03
C GLU A 35 -7.10 1.70 14.32
N TRP A 36 -6.94 1.68 13.00
CA TRP A 36 -6.45 2.82 12.22
C TRP A 36 -7.58 3.82 11.93
N ARG A 37 -8.78 3.34 11.59
CA ARG A 37 -9.96 4.21 11.35
C ARG A 37 -10.27 5.12 12.52
N SER A 38 -10.10 4.63 13.75
CA SER A 38 -10.36 5.40 14.96
C SER A 38 -9.40 6.58 15.16
N HIS A 39 -8.23 6.54 14.50
CA HIS A 39 -7.22 7.60 14.49
C HIS A 39 -7.32 8.49 13.24
N ALA A 40 -8.24 8.19 12.31
CA ALA A 40 -8.45 8.99 11.12
C ALA A 40 -9.12 10.32 11.47
N GLY A 41 -8.43 11.43 11.18
CA GLY A 41 -9.07 12.74 11.14
C GLY A 41 -10.15 12.79 10.03
N HIS A 42 -11.05 13.77 10.12
CA HIS A 42 -12.12 13.94 9.14
C HIS A 42 -11.66 14.60 7.83
N ASP A 43 -10.45 15.16 7.79
CA ASP A 43 -9.90 15.82 6.62
C ASP A 43 -9.05 14.87 5.76
N GLU A 44 -9.00 15.18 4.46
CA GLU A 44 -8.30 14.37 3.44
C GLU A 44 -6.79 14.27 3.71
N MET A 45 -6.18 15.30 4.30
CA MET A 45 -4.75 15.30 4.63
C MET A 45 -4.44 14.32 5.78
N SER A 46 -5.31 14.26 6.80
CA SER A 46 -5.21 13.29 7.88
C SER A 46 -5.37 11.86 7.39
N ILE A 47 -6.32 11.59 6.49
CA ILE A 47 -6.53 10.26 5.90
C ILE A 47 -5.32 9.84 5.06
N SER A 48 -4.78 10.74 4.23
CA SER A 48 -3.62 10.46 3.38
C SER A 48 -2.37 10.13 4.21
N ARG A 49 -2.13 10.87 5.31
CA ARG A 49 -1.03 10.59 6.24
C ARG A 49 -1.21 9.26 6.96
N LEU A 50 -2.39 9.03 7.54
CA LEU A 50 -2.71 7.78 8.23
C LEU A 50 -2.53 6.56 7.32
N THR A 51 -2.99 6.65 6.08
CA THR A 51 -2.84 5.60 5.08
C THR A 51 -1.36 5.37 4.74
N GLY A 52 -0.58 6.45 4.63
CA GLY A 52 0.87 6.36 4.44
C GLY A 52 1.59 5.64 5.59
N ASP A 53 1.24 5.99 6.83
CA ASP A 53 1.80 5.35 8.03
C ASP A 53 1.40 3.87 8.13
N PHE A 54 0.13 3.55 7.80
CA PHE A 54 -0.35 2.18 7.74
C PHE A 54 0.43 1.34 6.72
N ILE A 55 0.61 1.88 5.51
CA ILE A 55 1.36 1.21 4.43
C ILE A 55 2.83 1.05 4.81
N ALA A 56 3.45 2.07 5.44
CA ALA A 56 4.83 2.00 5.89
C ALA A 56 5.06 0.94 6.99
N GLY A 57 4.01 0.59 7.75
CA GLY A 57 4.02 -0.49 8.74
C GLY A 57 3.84 -1.90 8.15
N MET A 58 3.52 -2.02 6.86
CA MET A 58 3.30 -3.31 6.21
C MET A 58 4.62 -4.04 5.92
N THR A 59 4.58 -5.37 6.00
CA THR A 59 5.62 -6.21 5.40
C THR A 59 5.30 -6.45 3.92
N ASP A 60 6.30 -6.74 3.09
CA ASP A 60 6.11 -6.99 1.65
C ASP A 60 5.03 -8.04 1.37
N ARG A 61 5.06 -9.14 2.14
CA ARG A 61 4.06 -10.22 2.02
C ARG A 61 2.65 -9.75 2.38
N TYR A 62 2.53 -8.88 3.39
CA TYR A 62 1.24 -8.34 3.78
C TYR A 62 0.71 -7.35 2.74
N ALA A 63 1.56 -6.46 2.21
CA ALA A 63 1.19 -5.53 1.15
C ALA A 63 0.70 -6.27 -0.11
N LEU A 64 1.38 -7.34 -0.53
CA LEU A 64 0.93 -8.16 -1.66
C LEU A 64 -0.39 -8.87 -1.37
N ALA A 65 -0.60 -9.38 -0.16
CA ALA A 65 -1.85 -10.03 0.23
C ALA A 65 -3.04 -9.05 0.26
N GLU A 66 -2.85 -7.85 0.81
CA GLU A 66 -3.86 -6.80 0.78
C GLU A 66 -4.14 -6.33 -0.65
N HIS A 67 -3.10 -6.14 -1.47
CA HIS A 67 -3.28 -5.77 -2.87
C HIS A 67 -4.07 -6.84 -3.63
N ALA A 68 -3.81 -8.14 -3.39
CA ALA A 68 -4.57 -9.24 -4.01
C ALA A 68 -6.05 -9.30 -3.57
N ARG A 69 -6.42 -8.69 -2.44
CA ARG A 69 -7.82 -8.62 -1.99
C ARG A 69 -8.63 -7.60 -2.79
N PHE A 70 -8.03 -6.46 -3.11
CA PHE A 70 -8.71 -5.34 -3.75
C PHE A 70 -8.45 -5.25 -5.26
N PHE A 71 -7.32 -5.77 -5.72
CA PHE A 71 -6.88 -5.67 -7.10
C PHE A 71 -6.72 -7.06 -7.73
N LYS A 72 -7.23 -7.20 -8.96
CA LYS A 72 -7.17 -8.47 -9.71
C LYS A 72 -5.77 -8.81 -10.24
N ASN A 73 -4.84 -7.85 -10.25
CA ASN A 73 -3.51 -8.00 -10.85
C ASN A 73 -2.43 -7.64 -9.81
N THR A 74 -2.10 -8.56 -8.93
CA THR A 74 -1.00 -8.41 -7.97
C THR A 74 0.28 -8.98 -8.57
N PRO A 75 1.36 -8.20 -8.65
CA PRO A 75 2.63 -8.70 -9.18
C PRO A 75 3.28 -9.70 -8.23
N GLU A 76 3.81 -10.79 -8.78
CA GLU A 76 4.66 -11.71 -8.01
C GLU A 76 6.08 -11.13 -7.95
N LEU A 77 6.51 -10.71 -6.77
CA LEU A 77 7.86 -10.17 -6.55
C LEU A 77 8.83 -11.36 -6.36
N HIS A 78 9.54 -11.77 -7.43
CA HIS A 78 10.50 -12.91 -7.45
C HIS A 78 11.94 -12.54 -7.84
#